data_AF-A0A7C9NRL0-F1
#
_entry.id   AF-A0A7C9NRL0-F1
#
_cell.length_a   1.000
_cell.length_b   1.000
_cell.length_c   1.000
_cell.angle_alpha   90.00
_cell.angle_beta   90.00
_cell.angle_gamma   90.00
#
_symmetry.space_group_name_H-M   'P 1'
#
loop_
_entity.id
_entity.type
_entity.pdbx_description
1 polymer ?
#
loop_
_entity_poly.entity_id
_entity_poly.type
_entity_poly.pdbx_seq_one_letter_code
_entity_poly.pdbx_strand_id
1 'polypeptide(L)'
;MTNKQTATAGRNVVVVGTQWGDEGKGKLVDWLTEMSQGVVRFQGGHNAGHTLVINGVKTALNLVPSGIMHPGVKCYIGNGVVLSTEQLFKEIERLEAIGVEVRSRLRISEACPLILPFHVALDIARETSRESAGSEKIGTTGKGIGPAYEDKIARRALRVQDLKHPERFAAKLRVLLELHNHILTTFLKAPAIDFDSVYASAMVDAERLKPMMADVSRELNDAHKAGANLLFEGAQGTLLDVDHGTYPY
;
A
#
# COMPACT_ATOMS: atom_id res chain seq x y z
N MET A 1 5.37 44.64 19.45
CA MET A 1 4.94 43.86 18.26
C MET A 1 5.97 42.76 18.05
N THR A 2 5.68 41.55 18.53
CA THR A 2 6.57 40.40 18.38
C THR A 2 6.57 39.97 16.93
N ASN A 3 7.74 40.03 16.32
CA ASN A 3 8.00 39.62 14.95
C ASN A 3 7.69 38.12 14.84
N LYS A 4 6.51 37.75 14.32
CA LYS A 4 6.22 36.37 13.94
C LYS A 4 7.15 36.05 12.77
N GLN A 5 8.32 35.48 13.06
CA GLN A 5 9.05 34.73 12.06
C GLN A 5 8.07 33.71 11.47
N THR A 6 7.66 33.92 10.24
CA THR A 6 6.92 32.92 9.47
C THR A 6 7.85 31.71 9.37
N ALA A 7 7.53 30.65 10.12
CA ALA A 7 8.27 29.40 10.03
C ALA A 7 8.34 29.00 8.55
N THR A 8 9.55 28.84 8.03
CA THR A 8 9.75 28.44 6.64
C THR A 8 9.17 27.04 6.47
N ALA A 9 8.26 26.86 5.51
CA ALA A 9 7.69 25.55 5.24
C ALA A 9 8.80 24.55 4.88
N GLY A 10 8.58 23.27 5.23
CA GLY A 10 9.54 22.21 5.00
C GLY A 10 9.71 21.87 3.52
N ARG A 11 10.74 21.08 3.18
CA ARG A 11 10.98 20.65 1.79
C ARG A 11 10.27 19.34 1.49
N ASN A 12 9.69 19.24 0.30
CA ASN A 12 9.06 18.03 -0.19
C ASN A 12 9.88 17.48 -1.36
N VAL A 13 10.41 16.27 -1.23
CA VAL A 13 11.23 15.60 -2.25
C VAL A 13 10.55 14.31 -2.67
N VAL A 14 10.48 14.04 -3.98
CA VAL A 14 9.91 12.80 -4.52
C VAL A 14 11.02 11.98 -5.15
N VAL A 15 11.10 10.70 -4.78
CA VAL A 15 11.99 9.71 -5.40
C VAL A 15 11.15 8.78 -6.26
N VAL A 16 11.38 8.82 -7.57
CA VAL A 16 10.72 7.95 -8.56
C VAL A 16 11.74 7.14 -9.35
N GLY A 17 11.31 5.98 -9.84
CA GLY A 17 12.09 5.14 -10.75
C GLY A 17 11.83 5.60 -12.17
N THR A 18 12.86 5.68 -13.01
CA THR A 18 12.72 6.19 -14.38
C THR A 18 12.60 5.08 -15.42
N GLN A 19 12.70 3.81 -15.00
CA GLN A 19 12.70 2.63 -15.89
C GLN A 19 11.51 1.73 -15.54
N TRP A 20 11.70 0.41 -15.56
CA TRP A 20 10.68 -0.60 -15.22
C TRP A 20 10.77 -1.07 -13.76
N GLY A 21 11.28 -0.25 -12.85
CA GLY A 21 11.53 -0.65 -11.46
C GLY A 21 12.95 -1.14 -11.20
N ASP A 22 13.21 -1.56 -9.97
CA ASP A 22 14.50 -2.06 -9.47
C ASP A 22 15.74 -1.17 -9.71
N GLU A 23 15.55 0.14 -9.89
CA GLU A 23 16.64 1.12 -10.12
C GLU A 23 17.44 1.45 -8.84
N GLY A 24 17.24 0.70 -7.75
CA GLY A 24 17.91 0.96 -6.48
C GLY A 24 17.34 2.13 -5.67
N LYS A 25 16.09 2.55 -5.93
CA LYS A 25 15.40 3.65 -5.22
C LYS A 25 15.52 3.56 -3.70
N GLY A 26 15.36 2.35 -3.14
CA GLY A 26 15.43 2.13 -1.70
C GLY A 26 16.72 2.64 -1.07
N LYS A 27 17.87 2.51 -1.75
CA LYS A 27 19.15 3.02 -1.27
C LYS A 27 19.20 4.55 -1.25
N LEU A 28 18.62 5.20 -2.27
CA LEU A 28 18.53 6.66 -2.32
C LEU A 28 17.57 7.20 -1.24
N VAL A 29 16.44 6.52 -1.05
CA VAL A 29 15.45 6.87 -0.02
C VAL A 29 16.06 6.72 1.37
N ASP A 30 16.77 5.63 1.62
CA ASP A 30 17.51 5.40 2.87
C ASP A 30 18.49 6.54 3.18
N TRP A 31 19.31 6.94 2.20
CA TRP A 31 20.23 8.06 2.36
C TRP A 31 19.53 9.42 2.58
N LEU A 32 18.47 9.71 1.82
CA LEU A 32 17.70 10.97 1.98
C LEU A 32 16.88 11.01 3.28
N THR A 33 16.63 9.85 3.89
CA THR A 33 15.85 9.76 5.14
C THR A 33 16.57 10.43 6.30
N GLU A 34 17.92 10.45 6.33
CA GLU A 34 18.70 11.14 7.37
C GLU A 34 18.33 12.63 7.53
N MET A 35 17.82 13.26 6.46
CA MET A 35 17.42 14.68 6.44
C MET A 35 15.90 14.89 6.52
N SER A 36 15.12 13.81 6.63
CA SER A 36 13.67 13.80 6.53
C SER A 36 12.99 13.51 7.86
N GLN A 37 11.89 14.18 8.16
CA GLN A 37 11.08 13.92 9.37
C GLN A 37 9.87 13.02 9.06
N GLY A 38 9.53 12.87 7.78
CA GLY A 38 8.48 11.97 7.33
C GLY A 38 8.82 11.29 6.00
N VAL A 39 8.51 10.00 5.89
CA VAL A 39 8.61 9.24 4.63
C VAL A 39 7.23 8.70 4.23
N VAL A 40 6.85 8.90 2.97
CA VAL A 40 5.48 8.69 2.47
C VAL A 40 5.47 7.74 1.28
N ARG A 41 4.77 6.61 1.39
CA ARG A 41 4.40 5.78 0.24
C ARG A 41 3.08 6.28 -0.33
N PHE A 42 3.04 6.59 -1.62
CA PHE A 42 1.88 7.25 -2.24
C PHE A 42 1.14 6.40 -3.29
N GLN A 43 1.71 5.29 -3.76
CA GLN A 43 1.06 4.39 -4.71
C GLN A 43 1.55 2.94 -4.56
N GLY A 44 0.88 2.05 -5.30
CA GLY A 44 1.19 0.64 -5.40
C GLY A 44 0.62 -0.13 -4.21
N GLY A 45 1.26 -1.24 -3.86
CA GLY A 45 0.95 -2.02 -2.68
C GLY A 45 2.16 -2.86 -2.28
N HIS A 46 1.89 -4.07 -1.79
CA HIS A 46 2.92 -5.05 -1.44
C HIS A 46 3.56 -5.76 -2.66
N ASN A 47 3.25 -5.32 -3.88
CA ASN A 47 3.95 -5.67 -5.12
C ASN A 47 5.26 -4.90 -5.30
N ALA A 48 5.42 -3.78 -4.61
CA ALA A 48 6.68 -3.10 -4.49
C ALA A 48 7.57 -3.83 -3.47
N GLY A 49 8.87 -3.81 -3.69
CA GLY A 49 9.82 -4.18 -2.66
C GLY A 49 11.15 -3.50 -2.88
N HIS A 50 11.83 -3.15 -1.79
CA HIS A 50 13.24 -2.82 -1.83
C HIS A 50 13.92 -3.43 -0.60
N THR A 51 15.16 -3.86 -0.79
CA THR A 51 15.96 -4.43 0.30
C THR A 51 16.90 -3.36 0.82
N LEU A 52 16.84 -3.10 2.12
CA LEU A 52 17.80 -2.26 2.83
C LEU A 52 18.80 -3.15 3.55
N VAL A 53 20.03 -2.66 3.71
CA VAL A 53 21.06 -3.32 4.50
C VAL A 53 21.48 -2.36 5.59
N ILE A 54 21.04 -2.63 6.82
CA ILE A 54 21.31 -1.76 7.97
C ILE A 54 22.05 -2.57 9.01
N ASN A 55 23.23 -2.10 9.40
CA ASN A 55 24.14 -2.81 10.31
C ASN A 55 24.41 -4.26 9.90
N GLY A 56 24.50 -4.51 8.58
CA GLY A 56 24.75 -5.85 8.02
C GLY A 56 23.51 -6.75 7.90
N VAL A 57 22.35 -6.34 8.41
CA VAL A 57 21.10 -7.09 8.29
C VAL A 57 20.36 -6.67 7.03
N LYS A 58 20.10 -7.62 6.13
CA LYS A 58 19.26 -7.41 4.95
C LYS A 58 17.79 -7.50 5.34
N THR A 59 17.07 -6.39 5.18
CA THR A 59 15.63 -6.30 5.46
C THR A 59 14.88 -5.91 4.21
N ALA A 60 13.99 -6.79 3.74
CA ALA A 60 13.07 -6.48 2.66
C ALA A 60 11.86 -5.73 3.21
N LEU A 61 11.51 -4.62 2.57
CA LEU A 61 10.31 -3.84 2.83
C LEU A 61 9.38 -3.87 1.61
N ASN A 62 8.08 -3.87 1.82
CA ASN A 62 7.04 -3.96 0.79
C ASN A 62 6.00 -2.84 0.91
N LEU A 63 5.21 -2.80 1.98
CA LEU A 63 4.20 -1.76 2.23
C LEU A 63 4.73 -0.66 3.15
N VAL A 64 5.50 -1.04 4.17
CA VAL A 64 6.03 -0.10 5.15
C VAL A 64 7.10 0.77 4.47
N PRO A 65 7.01 2.11 4.55
CA PRO A 65 8.02 2.99 3.94
C PRO A 65 9.43 2.74 4.49
N SER A 66 10.47 2.94 3.66
CA SER A 66 11.89 2.73 4.00
C SER A 66 12.32 3.44 5.28
N GLY A 67 11.75 4.63 5.52
CA GLY A 67 12.09 5.45 6.66
C GLY A 67 11.81 4.81 8.02
N ILE A 68 11.07 3.69 8.06
CA ILE A 68 10.81 2.97 9.30
C ILE A 68 12.10 2.43 9.91
N MET A 69 13.16 2.26 9.12
CA MET A 69 14.43 1.80 9.65
C MET A 69 15.24 2.90 10.35
N HIS A 70 14.83 4.16 10.22
CA HIS A 70 15.49 5.31 10.84
C HIS A 70 14.72 5.73 12.10
N PRO A 71 15.31 5.64 13.30
CA PRO A 71 14.65 6.05 14.54
C PRO A 71 14.12 7.48 14.49
N GLY A 72 12.93 7.71 15.05
CA GLY A 72 12.32 9.05 15.12
C GLY A 72 11.63 9.53 13.82
N VAL A 73 11.85 8.87 12.69
CA VAL A 73 11.18 9.21 11.42
C VAL A 73 9.76 8.65 11.40
N LYS A 74 8.77 9.52 11.12
CA LYS A 74 7.37 9.09 10.92
C LYS A 74 7.17 8.52 9.52
N CYS A 75 6.39 7.45 9.42
CA CYS A 75 6.12 6.79 8.15
C CYS A 75 4.64 6.86 7.82
N TYR A 76 4.33 7.17 6.56
CA TYR A 76 2.96 7.35 6.10
C TYR A 76 2.67 6.42 4.92
N ILE A 77 1.56 5.69 5.01
CA ILE A 77 0.94 5.01 3.87
C ILE A 77 -0.21 5.91 3.38
N GLY A 78 0.01 6.58 2.26
CA GLY A 78 -0.94 7.50 1.65
C GLY A 78 -2.10 6.80 0.95
N ASN A 79 -3.20 7.53 0.74
CA ASN A 79 -4.47 7.03 0.19
C ASN A 79 -4.39 6.47 -1.25
N GLY A 80 -3.28 6.67 -1.95
CA GLY A 80 -3.06 6.10 -3.27
C GLY A 80 -2.65 4.63 -3.24
N VAL A 81 -2.19 4.12 -2.09
CA VAL A 81 -1.76 2.73 -1.89
C VAL A 81 -2.97 1.79 -1.75
N VAL A 82 -2.91 0.63 -2.41
CA VAL A 82 -3.81 -0.51 -2.16
C VAL A 82 -3.21 -1.41 -1.07
N LEU A 83 -3.95 -1.58 0.03
CA LEU A 83 -3.42 -2.12 1.29
C LEU A 83 -3.92 -3.54 1.54
N SER A 84 -3.00 -4.51 1.65
CA SER A 84 -3.30 -5.82 2.24
C SER A 84 -2.96 -5.77 3.73
N THR A 85 -3.94 -5.97 4.60
CA THR A 85 -3.73 -5.97 6.06
C THR A 85 -2.90 -7.16 6.52
N GLU A 86 -3.15 -8.34 5.95
CA GLU A 86 -2.37 -9.56 6.21
C GLU A 86 -0.88 -9.34 5.92
N GLN A 87 -0.56 -8.81 4.73
CA GLN A 87 0.83 -8.59 4.33
C GLN A 87 1.49 -7.48 5.14
N LEU A 88 0.73 -6.42 5.46
CA LEU A 88 1.19 -5.37 6.36
C LEU A 88 1.56 -5.93 7.74
N PHE A 89 0.71 -6.75 8.35
CA PHE A 89 0.99 -7.27 9.69
C PHE A 89 2.15 -8.27 9.70
N LYS A 90 2.26 -9.14 8.69
CA LYS A 90 3.45 -10.00 8.53
C LYS A 90 4.73 -9.19 8.43
N GLU A 91 4.70 -8.08 7.70
CA GLU A 91 5.83 -7.16 7.57
C GLU A 91 6.15 -6.45 8.90
N ILE A 92 5.14 -5.92 9.60
CA ILE A 92 5.30 -5.28 10.92
C ILE A 92 5.92 -6.26 11.92
N GLU A 93 5.39 -7.49 12.02
CA GLU A 93 5.88 -8.51 12.95
C GLU A 93 7.34 -8.89 12.66
N ARG A 94 7.70 -9.04 11.38
CA ARG A 94 9.09 -9.30 10.97
C ARG A 94 10.03 -8.16 11.39
N LEU A 95 9.59 -6.90 11.24
CA LEU A 95 10.39 -5.73 11.58
C LEU A 95 10.55 -5.57 13.10
N GLU A 96 9.48 -5.78 13.86
CA GLU A 96 9.53 -5.71 15.32
C GLU A 96 10.35 -6.85 15.93
N ALA A 97 10.35 -8.04 15.31
CA ALA A 97 11.19 -9.16 15.72
C ALA A 97 12.71 -8.85 15.65
N ILE A 98 13.12 -7.90 14.80
CA ILE A 98 14.50 -7.42 14.72
C ILE A 98 14.71 -6.08 15.47
N GLY A 99 13.75 -5.67 16.31
CA GLY A 99 13.86 -4.50 17.18
C GLY A 99 13.46 -3.17 16.55
N VAL A 100 12.84 -3.15 15.37
CA VAL A 100 12.35 -1.92 14.74
C VAL A 100 11.02 -1.51 15.35
N GLU A 101 10.94 -0.28 15.87
CA GLU A 101 9.71 0.28 16.41
C GLU A 101 8.77 0.74 15.28
N VAL A 102 7.75 -0.05 14.95
CA VAL A 102 6.89 0.24 13.79
C VAL A 102 5.58 0.95 14.16
N ARG A 103 4.76 0.34 15.03
CA ARG A 103 3.36 0.76 15.25
C ARG A 103 3.18 2.19 15.77
N SER A 104 4.14 2.71 16.52
CA SER A 104 4.10 4.09 17.05
C SER A 104 4.42 5.15 16.00
N ARG A 105 5.09 4.78 14.90
CA ARG A 105 5.57 5.70 13.86
C ARG A 105 4.85 5.55 12.54
N LEU A 106 4.14 4.44 12.33
CA LEU A 106 3.38 4.19 11.11
C LEU A 106 1.98 4.81 11.17
N ARG A 107 1.65 5.61 10.16
CA ARG A 107 0.36 6.29 9.96
C ARG A 107 -0.24 5.82 8.64
N ILE A 108 -1.46 5.31 8.68
CA ILE A 108 -2.12 4.65 7.54
C ILE A 108 -3.36 5.44 7.17
N SER A 109 -3.44 5.85 5.91
CA SER A 109 -4.61 6.59 5.43
C SER A 109 -5.86 5.73 5.48
N GLU A 110 -6.91 6.27 6.07
CA GLU A 110 -8.22 5.63 6.11
C GLU A 110 -8.87 5.48 4.72
N ALA A 111 -8.37 6.23 3.74
CA ALA A 111 -8.85 6.22 2.37
C ALA A 111 -8.16 5.18 1.47
N CYS A 112 -7.17 4.43 1.96
CA CYS A 112 -6.56 3.33 1.21
C CYS A 112 -7.61 2.27 0.86
N PRO A 113 -7.75 1.86 -0.42
CA PRO A 113 -8.51 0.67 -0.77
C PRO A 113 -7.86 -0.58 -0.17
N LEU A 114 -8.68 -1.54 0.21
CA LEU A 114 -8.21 -2.82 0.74
C LEU A 114 -8.00 -3.84 -0.37
N ILE A 115 -6.92 -4.60 -0.27
CA ILE A 115 -6.73 -5.85 -1.01
C ILE A 115 -7.33 -6.96 -0.14
N LEU A 116 -8.29 -7.69 -0.69
CA LEU A 116 -9.01 -8.79 -0.05
C LEU A 116 -8.76 -10.08 -0.84
N PRO A 117 -9.02 -11.27 -0.27
CA PRO A 117 -8.67 -12.55 -0.91
C PRO A 117 -9.21 -12.74 -2.33
N PHE A 118 -10.41 -12.22 -2.62
CA PHE A 118 -10.98 -12.30 -3.97
C PHE A 118 -10.23 -11.43 -5.00
N HIS A 119 -9.54 -10.36 -4.60
CA HIS A 119 -8.66 -9.61 -5.51
C HIS A 119 -7.47 -10.45 -5.95
N VAL A 120 -6.87 -11.20 -5.03
CA VAL A 120 -5.76 -12.13 -5.32
C VAL A 120 -6.24 -13.25 -6.24
N ALA A 121 -7.39 -13.85 -5.94
CA ALA A 121 -7.98 -14.89 -6.76
C ALA A 121 -8.28 -14.41 -8.19
N LEU A 122 -8.84 -13.19 -8.34
CA LEU A 122 -9.10 -12.59 -9.65
C LEU A 122 -7.82 -12.34 -10.45
N ASP A 123 -6.77 -11.83 -9.80
CA ASP A 123 -5.48 -11.54 -10.44
C ASP A 123 -4.88 -12.83 -11.04
N ILE A 124 -4.79 -13.88 -10.22
CA ILE A 124 -4.27 -15.18 -10.64
C ILE A 124 -5.15 -15.80 -11.74
N ALA A 125 -6.47 -15.81 -11.55
CA ALA A 125 -7.38 -16.45 -12.50
C ALA A 125 -7.40 -15.75 -13.87
N ARG A 126 -7.23 -14.41 -13.91
CA ARG A 126 -7.12 -13.66 -15.17
C ARG A 126 -5.83 -13.98 -15.92
N GLU A 127 -4.69 -14.08 -15.23
CA GLU A 127 -3.41 -14.47 -15.84
C GLU A 127 -3.46 -15.92 -16.37
N THR A 128 -4.04 -16.85 -15.60
CA THR A 128 -4.24 -18.25 -16.05
C THR A 128 -5.16 -18.31 -17.27
N SER A 129 -6.22 -17.50 -17.29
CA SER A 129 -7.15 -17.44 -18.43
C SER A 129 -6.48 -16.93 -19.71
N ARG A 130 -5.64 -15.88 -19.63
CA ARG A 130 -4.87 -15.37 -20.78
C ARG A 130 -3.97 -16.44 -21.39
N GLU A 131 -3.21 -17.14 -20.54
CA GLU A 131 -2.34 -18.23 -20.96
C GLU A 131 -3.11 -19.37 -21.62
N SER A 132 -4.23 -19.77 -21.02
CA SER A 132 -5.09 -20.83 -21.56
C SER A 132 -5.70 -20.45 -22.92
N ALA A 133 -5.93 -19.15 -23.15
CA ALA A 133 -6.43 -18.61 -24.41
C ALA A 133 -5.32 -18.36 -25.45
N GLY A 134 -4.06 -18.73 -25.16
CA GLY A 134 -2.91 -18.52 -26.04
C GLY A 134 -2.46 -17.05 -26.16
N SER A 135 -2.93 -16.19 -25.25
CA SER A 135 -2.47 -14.80 -25.14
C SER A 135 -1.31 -14.70 -24.16
N GLU A 136 -0.42 -13.74 -24.38
CA GLU A 136 0.66 -13.47 -23.42
C GLU A 136 0.09 -12.99 -22.07
N LYS A 137 0.71 -13.50 -21.00
CA LYS A 137 0.52 -12.99 -19.64
C LYS A 137 1.08 -11.58 -19.53
N ILE A 138 0.51 -10.79 -18.64
CA ILE A 138 1.11 -9.51 -18.25
C ILE A 138 2.37 -9.78 -17.40
N GLY A 139 2.36 -10.84 -16.59
CA GLY A 139 3.41 -11.09 -15.60
C GLY A 139 3.10 -10.39 -14.29
N THR A 140 1.83 -10.39 -13.87
CA THR A 140 1.43 -9.73 -12.62
C THR A 140 2.09 -10.40 -11.42
N THR A 141 2.21 -9.67 -10.32
CA THR A 141 2.76 -10.26 -9.07
C THR A 141 1.81 -11.25 -8.40
N GLY A 142 0.59 -11.46 -8.93
CA GLY A 142 -0.43 -12.34 -8.32
C GLY A 142 -0.87 -11.88 -6.94
N LYS A 143 -0.86 -10.57 -6.70
CA LYS A 143 -1.05 -9.94 -5.38
C LYS A 143 -2.37 -9.14 -5.28
N GLY A 144 -3.19 -9.16 -6.33
CA GLY A 144 -4.47 -8.48 -6.34
C GLY A 144 -4.38 -6.96 -6.49
N ILE A 145 -3.26 -6.43 -6.98
CA ILE A 145 -3.04 -4.97 -7.13
C ILE A 145 -3.99 -4.39 -8.18
N GLY A 146 -4.01 -4.98 -9.37
CA GLY A 146 -4.87 -4.56 -10.48
C GLY A 146 -6.36 -4.60 -10.08
N PRO A 147 -6.89 -5.76 -9.63
CA PRO A 147 -8.29 -5.86 -9.20
C PRO A 147 -8.67 -4.87 -8.09
N ALA A 148 -7.79 -4.60 -7.11
CA ALA A 148 -8.07 -3.62 -6.07
C ALA A 148 -8.14 -2.18 -6.62
N TYR A 149 -7.26 -1.82 -7.58
CA TYR A 149 -7.35 -0.54 -8.27
C TYR A 149 -8.59 -0.45 -9.17
N GLU A 150 -8.98 -1.53 -9.85
CA GLU A 150 -10.20 -1.61 -10.64
C GLU A 150 -11.42 -1.27 -9.77
N ASP A 151 -11.54 -1.89 -8.59
CA ASP A 151 -12.62 -1.63 -7.64
C ASP A 151 -12.60 -0.20 -7.09
N LYS A 152 -11.40 0.38 -6.89
CA LYS A 152 -11.24 1.79 -6.48
C LYS A 152 -11.83 2.72 -7.54
N ILE A 153 -11.45 2.55 -8.80
CA ILE A 153 -11.90 3.40 -9.92
C ILE A 153 -13.38 3.17 -10.22
N ALA A 154 -13.86 1.93 -10.11
CA ALA A 154 -15.28 1.59 -10.22
C ALA A 154 -16.14 2.07 -9.04
N ARG A 155 -15.53 2.71 -8.02
CA ARG A 155 -16.19 3.26 -6.82
C ARG A 155 -16.89 2.20 -5.96
N ARG A 156 -16.40 0.96 -5.98
CA ARG A 156 -16.93 -0.18 -5.19
C ARG A 156 -15.96 -0.74 -4.16
N ALA A 157 -14.70 -0.30 -4.17
CA ALA A 157 -13.70 -0.78 -3.21
C ALA A 157 -14.10 -0.51 -1.75
N LEU A 158 -13.89 -1.54 -0.92
CA LEU A 158 -13.79 -1.39 0.53
C LEU A 158 -12.49 -0.65 0.87
N ARG A 159 -12.58 0.30 1.80
CA ARG A 159 -11.43 1.11 2.25
C ARG A 159 -11.11 0.85 3.72
N VAL A 160 -9.92 1.25 4.16
CA VAL A 160 -9.48 1.12 5.56
C VAL A 160 -10.49 1.68 6.56
N GLN A 161 -11.11 2.85 6.27
CA GLN A 161 -12.16 3.44 7.11
C GLN A 161 -13.39 2.52 7.29
N ASP A 162 -13.70 1.66 6.32
CA ASP A 162 -14.88 0.79 6.40
C ASP A 162 -14.71 -0.26 7.50
N LEU A 163 -13.47 -0.63 7.86
CA LEU A 163 -13.16 -1.56 8.96
C LEU A 163 -13.61 -1.03 10.33
N LYS A 164 -13.86 0.27 10.47
CA LYS A 164 -14.43 0.86 11.70
C LYS A 164 -15.91 0.55 11.89
N HIS A 165 -16.60 0.07 10.84
CA HIS A 165 -18.05 -0.10 10.81
C HIS A 165 -18.40 -1.52 10.33
N PRO A 166 -18.35 -2.53 11.22
CA PRO A 166 -18.49 -3.95 10.86
C PRO A 166 -19.74 -4.27 10.03
N GLU A 167 -20.90 -3.74 10.40
CA GLU A 167 -22.16 -3.97 9.67
C GLU A 167 -22.14 -3.38 8.25
N ARG A 168 -21.62 -2.15 8.11
CA ARG A 168 -21.47 -1.49 6.81
C ARG A 168 -20.44 -2.19 5.94
N PHE A 169 -19.34 -2.63 6.55
CA PHE A 169 -18.30 -3.42 5.89
C PHE A 169 -18.89 -4.73 5.37
N ALA A 170 -19.62 -5.48 6.21
CA ALA A 170 -20.28 -6.73 5.85
C ALA A 170 -21.26 -6.53 4.68
N ALA A 171 -22.11 -5.50 4.73
CA ALA A 171 -23.07 -5.21 3.66
C ALA A 171 -22.38 -4.94 2.31
N LYS A 172 -21.35 -4.09 2.31
CA LYS A 172 -20.54 -3.81 1.12
C LYS A 172 -19.78 -5.04 0.62
N LEU A 173 -19.20 -5.81 1.53
CA LEU A 173 -18.46 -7.03 1.21
C LEU A 173 -19.36 -8.06 0.53
N ARG A 174 -20.59 -8.26 1.00
CA ARG A 174 -21.54 -9.21 0.37
C ARG A 174 -21.77 -8.87 -1.10
N VAL A 175 -22.11 -7.62 -1.40
CA VAL A 175 -22.38 -7.17 -2.77
C VAL A 175 -21.14 -7.31 -3.66
N LEU A 176 -19.97 -6.90 -3.13
CA LEU A 176 -18.73 -6.95 -3.90
C LEU A 176 -18.28 -8.39 -4.16
N LEU A 177 -18.39 -9.26 -3.16
CA LEU A 177 -18.03 -10.66 -3.24
C LEU A 177 -18.98 -11.45 -4.15
N GLU A 178 -20.27 -11.13 -4.16
CA GLU A 178 -21.25 -11.73 -5.08
C GLU A 178 -20.84 -11.48 -6.54
N LEU A 179 -20.55 -10.21 -6.89
CA LEU A 179 -20.07 -9.83 -8.21
C LEU A 179 -18.81 -10.63 -8.60
N HIS A 180 -17.81 -10.63 -7.72
CA HIS A 180 -16.52 -11.24 -8.02
C HIS A 180 -16.58 -12.77 -8.04
N ASN A 181 -17.38 -13.39 -7.17
CA ASN A 181 -17.64 -14.84 -7.22
C ASN A 181 -18.38 -15.24 -8.50
N HIS A 182 -19.31 -14.42 -8.99
CA HIS A 182 -19.94 -14.65 -10.28
C HIS A 182 -18.88 -14.65 -11.39
N ILE A 183 -18.00 -13.64 -11.44
CA ILE A 183 -16.91 -13.57 -12.43
C ILE A 183 -15.95 -14.77 -12.31
N LEU A 184 -15.49 -15.08 -11.10
CA LEU A 184 -14.57 -16.18 -10.82
C LEU A 184 -15.14 -17.51 -11.32
N THR A 185 -16.37 -17.84 -10.93
CA THR A 185 -16.96 -19.16 -11.20
C THR A 185 -17.48 -19.29 -12.64
N THR A 186 -18.15 -18.26 -13.17
CA THR A 186 -18.83 -18.37 -14.47
C THR A 186 -17.90 -18.08 -15.65
N PHE A 187 -17.04 -17.08 -15.54
CA PHE A 187 -16.18 -16.62 -16.63
C PHE A 187 -14.77 -17.20 -16.51
N LEU A 188 -14.13 -17.07 -15.34
CA LEU A 188 -12.73 -17.47 -15.15
C LEU A 188 -12.55 -18.94 -14.74
N LYS A 189 -13.64 -19.66 -14.46
CA LYS A 189 -13.66 -21.08 -14.04
C LYS A 189 -12.77 -21.35 -12.80
N ALA A 190 -12.71 -20.38 -11.90
CA ALA A 190 -11.98 -20.45 -10.62
C ALA A 190 -12.95 -20.66 -9.44
N PRO A 191 -12.46 -21.20 -8.30
CA PRO A 191 -13.28 -21.37 -7.10
C PRO A 191 -13.85 -20.05 -6.57
N ALA A 192 -15.05 -20.11 -6.01
CA ALA A 192 -15.63 -19.01 -5.25
C ALA A 192 -14.87 -18.79 -3.93
N ILE A 193 -14.88 -17.55 -3.46
CA ILE A 193 -14.32 -17.13 -2.18
C ILE A 193 -15.44 -17.05 -1.14
N ASP A 194 -15.19 -17.63 0.03
CA ASP A 194 -16.14 -17.67 1.14
C ASP A 194 -16.25 -16.31 1.85
N PHE A 195 -17.49 -15.90 2.14
CA PHE A 195 -17.76 -14.63 2.80
C PHE A 195 -17.26 -14.61 4.25
N ASP A 196 -17.59 -15.66 5.02
CA ASP A 196 -17.37 -15.69 6.45
C ASP A 196 -15.87 -15.67 6.78
N SER A 197 -15.06 -16.40 6.00
CA SER A 197 -13.60 -16.38 6.09
C SER A 197 -13.01 -14.98 5.86
N VAL A 198 -13.43 -14.30 4.79
CA VAL A 198 -12.94 -12.95 4.45
C VAL A 198 -13.35 -11.95 5.53
N TYR A 199 -14.60 -12.00 5.96
CA TYR A 199 -15.13 -11.11 6.99
C TYR A 199 -14.42 -11.31 8.33
N ALA A 200 -14.30 -12.55 8.79
CA ALA A 200 -13.66 -12.87 10.07
C ALA A 200 -12.20 -12.38 10.11
N SER A 201 -11.42 -12.66 9.05
CA SER A 201 -10.04 -12.19 8.95
C SER A 201 -9.95 -10.66 8.95
N ALA A 202 -10.81 -9.97 8.19
CA ALA A 202 -10.84 -8.52 8.15
C ALA A 202 -11.18 -7.89 9.51
N MET A 203 -12.09 -8.48 10.29
CA MET A 203 -12.46 -7.96 11.61
C MET A 203 -11.35 -8.17 12.66
N VAL A 204 -10.60 -9.27 12.59
CA VAL A 204 -9.41 -9.46 13.43
C VAL A 204 -8.37 -8.37 13.13
N ASP A 205 -8.13 -8.10 11.86
CA ASP A 205 -7.17 -7.08 11.43
C ASP A 205 -7.64 -5.65 11.73
N ALA A 206 -8.95 -5.41 11.73
CA ALA A 206 -9.53 -4.10 12.02
C ALA A 206 -9.08 -3.56 13.38
N GLU A 207 -9.19 -4.36 14.45
CA GLU A 207 -8.78 -3.95 15.80
C GLU A 207 -7.30 -3.61 15.88
N ARG A 208 -6.46 -4.39 15.20
CA ARG A 208 -5.01 -4.20 15.17
C ARG A 208 -4.60 -2.95 14.37
N LEU A 209 -5.40 -2.59 13.36
CA LEU A 209 -5.10 -1.48 12.45
C LEU A 209 -5.53 -0.12 13.02
N LYS A 210 -6.61 -0.08 13.82
CA LYS A 210 -7.19 1.15 14.40
C LYS A 210 -6.17 2.13 14.99
N PRO A 211 -5.16 1.72 15.79
CA PRO A 211 -4.20 2.66 16.38
C PRO A 211 -3.31 3.38 15.35
N MET A 212 -3.10 2.77 14.19
CA MET A 212 -2.27 3.31 13.11
C MET A 212 -3.07 4.12 12.08
N MET A 213 -4.41 4.08 12.11
CA MET A 213 -5.26 4.84 11.20
C MET A 213 -5.09 6.36 11.44
N ALA A 214 -5.01 7.11 10.35
CA ALA A 214 -4.73 8.55 10.37
C ALA A 214 -5.35 9.29 9.19
N ASP A 215 -5.69 10.57 9.40
CA ASP A 215 -5.86 11.52 8.32
C ASP A 215 -4.48 11.95 7.80
N VAL A 216 -3.90 11.10 6.97
CA VAL A 216 -2.54 11.28 6.43
C VAL A 216 -2.43 12.58 5.63
N SER A 217 -3.46 12.98 4.87
CA SER A 217 -3.40 14.22 4.10
C SER A 217 -3.26 15.44 5.02
N ARG A 218 -4.01 15.46 6.12
CA ARG A 218 -3.90 16.52 7.12
C ARG A 218 -2.56 16.48 7.84
N GLU A 219 -2.14 15.31 8.33
CA GLU A 219 -0.87 15.18 9.06
C GLU A 219 0.35 15.61 8.22
N LEU A 220 0.38 15.27 6.93
CA LEU A 220 1.43 15.70 6.02
C LEU A 220 1.43 17.22 5.82
N ASN A 221 0.26 17.82 5.61
CA ASN A 221 0.11 19.27 5.45
C ASN A 221 0.52 20.04 6.71
N ASP A 222 0.10 19.55 7.88
CA ASP A 222 0.43 20.14 9.17
C ASP A 222 1.94 20.02 9.45
N ALA A 223 2.55 18.87 9.17
CA ALA A 223 4.00 18.67 9.29
C ALA A 223 4.79 19.59 8.35
N HIS A 224 4.39 19.69 7.07
CA HIS A 224 5.01 20.57 6.09
C HIS A 224 4.98 22.04 6.54
N LYS A 225 3.82 22.51 7.02
CA LYS A 225 3.67 23.88 7.56
C LYS A 225 4.50 24.13 8.82
N ALA A 226 4.74 23.08 9.61
CA ALA A 226 5.62 23.13 10.77
C ALA A 226 7.12 23.08 10.42
N GLY A 227 7.49 23.02 9.13
CA GLY A 227 8.88 23.01 8.68
C GLY A 227 9.48 21.63 8.47
N ALA A 228 8.69 20.55 8.59
CA ALA A 228 9.18 19.18 8.44
C ALA A 228 9.51 18.86 6.96
N ASN A 229 10.68 18.28 6.73
CA ASN A 229 11.04 17.72 5.42
C ASN A 229 10.32 16.38 5.20
N LEU A 230 9.66 16.25 4.05
CA LEU A 230 8.90 15.07 3.67
C LEU A 230 9.49 14.44 2.41
N LEU A 231 9.74 13.14 2.50
CA LEU A 231 10.26 12.32 1.41
C LEU A 231 9.17 11.39 0.89
N PHE A 232 8.85 11.51 -0.40
CA PHE A 232 7.85 10.68 -1.07
C PHE A 232 8.56 9.54 -1.79
N GLU A 233 8.32 8.32 -1.32
CA GLU A 233 8.88 7.09 -1.83
C GLU A 233 7.98 6.51 -2.92
N GLY A 234 8.45 6.57 -4.17
CA GLY A 234 7.81 5.93 -5.30
C GLY A 234 8.10 4.42 -5.34
N ALA A 235 7.10 3.65 -5.75
CA ALA A 235 7.24 2.24 -6.08
C ALA A 235 7.30 2.04 -7.60
N GLN A 236 7.79 0.88 -8.07
CA GLN A 236 7.95 0.59 -9.51
C GLN A 236 8.77 1.69 -10.24
N GLY A 237 8.58 1.89 -11.54
CA GLY A 237 9.22 2.94 -12.31
C GLY A 237 8.28 3.52 -13.36
N THR A 238 8.65 4.65 -13.96
CA THR A 238 7.82 5.41 -14.91
C THR A 238 7.36 4.58 -16.11
N LEU A 239 8.15 3.60 -16.56
CA LEU A 239 7.77 2.75 -17.71
C LEU A 239 6.79 1.64 -17.36
N LEU A 240 6.44 1.48 -16.08
CA LEU A 240 5.33 0.66 -15.56
C LEU A 240 4.13 1.52 -15.11
N ASP A 241 4.13 2.81 -15.43
CA ASP A 241 2.98 3.67 -15.18
C ASP A 241 1.80 3.24 -16.07
N VAL A 242 0.59 3.26 -15.51
CA VAL A 242 -0.61 2.77 -16.21
C VAL A 242 -0.99 3.62 -17.43
N ASP A 243 -0.59 4.90 -17.44
CA ASP A 243 -0.89 5.86 -18.51
C ASP A 243 0.33 6.10 -19.41
N HIS A 244 1.53 6.17 -18.82
CA HIS A 244 2.75 6.59 -19.51
C HIS A 244 3.75 5.45 -19.78
N GLY A 245 3.49 4.26 -19.24
CA GLY A 245 4.34 3.08 -19.40
C GLY A 245 4.07 2.28 -20.68
N THR A 246 4.61 1.07 -20.72
CA THR A 246 4.45 0.13 -21.83
C THR A 246 3.13 -0.64 -21.76
N TYR A 247 2.00 0.07 -21.66
CA TYR A 247 0.67 -0.55 -21.56
C TYR A 247 0.45 -1.60 -22.67
N PRO A 248 -0.04 -2.83 -22.34
CA PRO A 248 -0.65 -3.25 -21.07
C PRO A 248 0.30 -3.92 -20.04
N TYR A 249 1.63 -3.83 -20.23
CA TYR A 249 2.64 -4.53 -19.43
C TYR A 249 3.17 -3.70 -18.26
#